data_AF-A0A0F9SVN0-F1
#
_entry.id   AF-A0A0F9SVN0-F1
#
_cell.length_a   1.000
_cell.length_b   1.000
_cell.length_c   1.000
_cell.angle_alpha   90.00
_cell.angle_beta   90.00
_cell.angle_gamma   90.00
#
_symmetry.space_group_name_H-M   'P 1'
#
loop_
_entity.id
_entity.type
_entity.pdbx_description
1 polymer ?
#
loop_
_entity_poly.entity_id
_entity_poly.type
_entity_poly.pdbx_seq_one_letter_code
_entity_poly.pdbx_strand_id
1 'polypeptide(L)'
;MTEDDKVAVAPSDIAALQAIDEVDETIPIQKLIDLRLKNLPYSKIAAIVGCSFQNVHQRLQRIVGYVDHLQAVKDTRADLLTITNGRMLSELSMRDYKGTSDRDLAVSFGVLLDKERLERDKSTSNVNVYVQLGESEAEMQAKIDANKLLLGEGPEEDAEGAGPWTAGKEEGKSVESKE
;
A
#
# COMPACT_ATOMS: atom_id res chain seq x y z
N MET A 1 -14.31 19.80 -48.10
CA MET A 1 -15.26 18.85 -47.48
C MET A 1 -14.87 17.49 -47.99
N THR A 2 -13.93 16.84 -47.30
CA THR A 2 -13.47 15.49 -47.63
C THR A 2 -14.42 14.52 -46.97
N GLU A 3 -15.03 13.68 -47.79
CA GLU A 3 -15.98 12.66 -47.39
C GLU A 3 -15.32 11.69 -46.40
N ASP A 4 -15.98 11.51 -45.26
CA ASP A 4 -15.59 10.63 -44.18
C ASP A 4 -15.49 9.19 -44.69
N ASP A 5 -14.26 8.66 -44.65
CA ASP A 5 -13.93 7.28 -44.95
C ASP A 5 -14.48 6.38 -43.81
N LYS A 6 -15.74 5.98 -43.94
CA LYS A 6 -16.40 5.04 -43.01
C LYS A 6 -15.82 3.65 -43.22
N VAL A 7 -14.79 3.32 -42.44
CA VAL A 7 -14.28 1.95 -42.32
C VAL A 7 -15.42 1.04 -41.85
N ALA A 8 -15.91 0.20 -42.76
CA ALA A 8 -16.91 -0.81 -42.44
C ALA A 8 -16.28 -1.90 -41.58
N VAL A 9 -16.53 -1.86 -40.27
CA VAL A 9 -16.10 -2.89 -39.33
C VAL A 9 -16.95 -4.15 -39.56
N ALA A 10 -16.30 -5.29 -39.72
CA ALA A 10 -16.99 -6.56 -39.96
C ALA A 10 -17.81 -6.96 -38.71
N PRO A 11 -19.04 -7.47 -38.88
CA PRO A 11 -19.91 -7.84 -37.76
C PRO A 11 -19.32 -8.94 -36.86
N SER A 12 -18.37 -9.73 -37.36
CA SER A 12 -17.62 -10.73 -36.58
C SER A 12 -16.72 -10.11 -35.50
N ASP A 13 -16.18 -8.91 -35.75
CA ASP A 13 -15.25 -8.25 -34.81
C ASP A 13 -16.00 -7.61 -33.64
N ILE A 14 -17.27 -7.24 -33.86
CA ILE A 14 -18.15 -6.68 -32.81
C ILE A 14 -18.57 -7.76 -31.81
N ALA A 15 -18.82 -8.99 -32.27
CA ALA A 15 -19.19 -10.11 -31.39
C ALA A 15 -18.05 -10.54 -30.45
N ALA A 16 -16.80 -10.49 -30.92
CA ALA A 16 -15.63 -10.77 -30.08
C ALA A 16 -15.41 -9.71 -28.99
N LEU A 17 -15.80 -8.46 -29.24
CA LEU A 17 -15.73 -7.38 -28.25
C LEU A 17 -16.82 -7.45 -27.19
N GLN A 18 -18.02 -7.94 -27.53
CA GLN A 18 -19.15 -8.05 -26.59
C GLN A 18 -19.00 -9.20 -25.58
N ALA A 19 -18.23 -10.24 -25.91
CA ALA A 19 -17.96 -11.35 -24.98
C ALA A 19 -16.97 -11.01 -23.85
N ILE A 20 -16.33 -9.84 -23.87
CA ILE A 20 -15.31 -9.41 -22.90
C ILE A 20 -15.91 -8.49 -21.81
N ASP A 21 -17.18 -8.11 -21.92
CA ASP A 21 -17.79 -7.07 -21.07
C ASP A 21 -18.42 -7.58 -19.76
N GLU A 22 -18.15 -8.83 -19.36
CA GLU A 22 -18.36 -9.20 -17.96
C GLU A 22 -17.37 -8.41 -17.09
N VAL A 23 -17.91 -7.70 -16.09
CA VAL A 23 -17.10 -6.92 -15.16
C VAL A 23 -16.25 -7.90 -14.36
N ASP A 24 -15.00 -8.09 -14.78
CA ASP A 24 -14.06 -8.92 -14.05
C ASP A 24 -13.76 -8.29 -12.68
N GLU A 25 -14.41 -8.84 -11.65
CA GLU A 25 -14.28 -8.42 -10.25
C GLU A 25 -12.97 -8.92 -9.62
N THR A 26 -12.23 -9.81 -10.28
CA THR A 26 -10.98 -10.37 -9.72
C THR A 26 -9.89 -9.32 -9.55
N ILE A 27 -9.90 -8.27 -10.37
CA ILE A 27 -8.92 -7.19 -10.29
C ILE A 27 -9.25 -6.31 -9.06
N PRO A 28 -8.29 -6.11 -8.12
CA PRO A 28 -8.50 -5.23 -6.97
C PRO A 28 -8.69 -3.79 -7.42
N ILE A 29 -9.77 -3.15 -6.94
CA ILE A 29 -10.08 -1.76 -7.32
C ILE A 29 -8.99 -0.76 -6.89
N GLN A 30 -8.28 -1.09 -5.80
CA GLN A 30 -7.15 -0.30 -5.29
C GLN A 30 -6.08 -0.10 -6.36
N LYS A 31 -5.78 -1.14 -7.14
CA LYS A 31 -4.76 -1.09 -8.21
C LYS A 31 -5.16 -0.13 -9.33
N LEU A 32 -6.46 -0.07 -9.65
CA LEU A 32 -7.00 0.88 -10.64
C LEU A 32 -6.90 2.33 -10.14
N ILE A 33 -7.19 2.56 -8.86
CA ILE A 33 -7.07 3.89 -8.22
C ILE A 33 -5.61 4.34 -8.21
N ASP A 34 -4.67 3.47 -7.81
CA ASP A 34 -3.24 3.80 -7.74
C ASP A 34 -2.67 4.18 -9.12
N LEU A 35 -3.09 3.46 -10.18
CA LEU A 35 -2.72 3.80 -11.55
C LEU A 35 -3.36 5.12 -12.02
N ARG A 36 -4.58 5.42 -11.56
CA ARG A 36 -5.26 6.67 -11.89
C ARG A 36 -4.62 7.87 -11.19
N LEU A 37 -4.20 7.73 -9.93
CA LEU A 37 -3.46 8.76 -9.18
C LEU A 37 -2.12 9.12 -9.84
N LYS A 38 -1.54 8.19 -10.63
CA LYS A 38 -0.37 8.46 -11.49
C LYS A 38 -0.69 9.23 -12.77
N ASN A 39 -1.91 9.76 -12.91
CA ASN A 39 -2.41 10.48 -14.09
C ASN A 39 -2.37 9.66 -15.40
N LEU A 40 -2.46 8.33 -15.32
CA LEU A 40 -2.53 7.49 -16.52
C LEU A 40 -3.93 7.58 -17.16
N PRO A 41 -4.02 7.58 -18.51
CA PRO A 41 -5.29 7.48 -19.22
C PRO A 41 -5.87 6.06 -19.07
N TYR A 42 -7.21 5.94 -19.06
CA TYR A 42 -7.91 4.67 -18.85
C TYR A 42 -7.47 3.55 -19.83
N SER A 43 -7.10 3.91 -21.06
CA SER A 43 -6.58 2.95 -22.06
C SER A 43 -5.26 2.32 -21.66
N LYS A 44 -4.33 3.07 -21.05
CA LYS A 44 -3.08 2.52 -20.53
C LYS A 44 -3.32 1.66 -19.29
N ILE A 45 -4.26 2.05 -18.44
CA ILE A 45 -4.64 1.27 -17.25
C ILE A 45 -5.19 -0.09 -17.67
N ALA A 46 -6.11 -0.10 -18.65
CA ALA A 46 -6.67 -1.32 -19.24
C ALA A 46 -5.58 -2.26 -19.78
N ALA A 47 -4.61 -1.72 -20.53
CA ALA A 47 -3.49 -2.51 -21.07
C ALA A 47 -2.58 -3.10 -19.98
N ILE A 48 -2.31 -2.37 -18.90
CA ILE A 48 -1.47 -2.83 -17.78
C ILE A 48 -2.16 -3.94 -16.99
N VAL A 49 -3.47 -3.84 -16.83
CA VAL A 49 -4.25 -4.74 -15.99
C VAL A 49 -4.76 -5.96 -16.78
N GLY A 50 -4.85 -5.86 -18.10
CA GLY A 50 -5.35 -6.92 -18.96
C GLY A 50 -6.88 -6.97 -19.04
N CYS A 51 -7.57 -5.84 -18.93
CA CYS A 51 -9.03 -5.75 -18.99
C CYS A 51 -9.52 -4.76 -20.05
N SER A 52 -10.83 -4.76 -20.34
CA SER A 52 -11.41 -3.82 -21.31
C SER A 52 -11.40 -2.38 -20.79
N PHE A 53 -11.32 -1.41 -21.70
CA PHE A 53 -11.39 0.02 -21.38
C PHE A 53 -12.70 0.37 -20.65
N GLN A 54 -13.81 -0.20 -21.11
CA GLN A 54 -15.16 -0.01 -20.58
C GLN A 54 -15.24 -0.48 -19.13
N ASN A 55 -14.68 -1.65 -18.81
CA ASN A 55 -14.62 -2.17 -17.45
C ASN A 55 -13.87 -1.20 -16.51
N VAL A 56 -12.67 -0.76 -16.90
CA VAL A 56 -11.90 0.23 -16.13
C VAL A 56 -12.70 1.53 -15.93
N HIS A 57 -13.32 2.03 -17.00
CA HIS A 57 -14.08 3.27 -16.94
C HIS A 57 -15.29 3.16 -16.01
N GLN A 58 -16.12 2.12 -16.14
CA GLN A 58 -17.30 1.93 -15.29
C GLN A 58 -16.93 1.75 -13.82
N ARG A 59 -15.87 0.97 -13.53
CA ARG A 59 -15.41 0.74 -12.15
C ARG A 59 -14.87 2.01 -11.51
N LEU A 60 -14.06 2.78 -12.25
CA LEU A 60 -13.55 4.05 -11.75
C LEU A 60 -14.65 5.10 -11.66
N GLN A 61 -15.59 5.19 -12.61
CA GLN A 61 -16.66 6.19 -12.61
C GLN A 61 -17.53 6.14 -11.34
N ARG A 62 -17.76 4.95 -10.77
CA ARG A 62 -18.46 4.78 -9.47
C ARG A 62 -17.73 5.47 -8.31
N ILE A 63 -16.44 5.74 -8.46
CA ILE A 63 -15.54 6.26 -7.44
C ILE A 63 -14.92 7.60 -7.87
N VAL A 64 -15.03 8.04 -9.13
CA VAL A 64 -14.35 9.25 -9.66
C VAL A 64 -14.67 10.50 -8.82
N GLY A 65 -15.89 10.63 -8.31
CA GLY A 65 -16.25 11.70 -7.36
C GLY A 65 -15.50 11.64 -6.02
N TYR A 66 -14.94 10.50 -5.65
CA TYR A 66 -14.12 10.28 -4.47
C TYR A 66 -12.62 10.24 -4.76
N VAL A 67 -12.18 9.86 -5.98
CA VAL A 67 -10.74 9.69 -6.31
C VAL A 67 -10.01 11.04 -6.37
N ASP A 68 -10.60 12.06 -6.99
CA ASP A 68 -9.98 13.39 -7.06
C ASP A 68 -9.96 14.06 -5.66
N HIS A 69 -10.91 13.68 -4.81
CA HIS A 69 -10.93 14.07 -3.41
C HIS A 69 -10.11 13.14 -2.53
N LEU A 70 -9.58 12.02 -2.99
CA LEU A 70 -8.99 11.01 -2.12
C LEU A 70 -7.67 11.48 -1.50
N GLN A 71 -6.89 12.25 -2.28
CA GLN A 71 -5.68 12.88 -1.76
C GLN A 71 -6.04 14.02 -0.80
N ALA A 72 -7.00 14.88 -1.18
CA ALA A 72 -7.52 15.91 -0.28
C ALA A 72 -8.09 15.29 1.00
N VAL A 73 -8.79 14.16 0.92
CA VAL A 73 -9.37 13.40 2.03
C VAL A 73 -8.29 12.74 2.87
N LYS A 74 -7.15 12.32 2.30
CA LYS A 74 -5.99 11.86 3.09
C LYS A 74 -5.39 13.03 3.86
N ASP A 75 -5.19 14.16 3.20
CA ASP A 75 -4.58 15.35 3.79
C ASP A 75 -5.52 16.00 4.84
N THR A 76 -6.84 15.92 4.64
CA THR A 76 -7.87 16.41 5.57
C THR A 76 -8.50 15.27 6.38
N ARG A 77 -7.90 14.08 6.41
CA ARG A 77 -8.51 12.89 7.03
C ARG A 77 -8.79 13.13 8.50
N ALA A 78 -7.84 13.76 9.17
CA ALA A 78 -7.96 14.13 10.56
C ALA A 78 -9.14 15.07 10.83
N ASP A 79 -9.37 16.05 9.95
CA ASP A 79 -10.44 17.03 10.12
C ASP A 79 -11.81 16.43 9.84
N LEU A 80 -11.91 15.56 8.83
CA LEU A 80 -13.10 14.75 8.59
C LEU A 80 -13.40 13.83 9.78
N LEU A 81 -12.37 13.23 10.36
CA LEU A 81 -12.51 12.40 11.56
C LEU A 81 -13.02 13.24 12.73
N THR A 82 -12.49 14.45 12.95
CA THR A 82 -12.96 15.37 14.00
C THR A 82 -14.43 15.73 13.83
N ILE A 83 -14.86 16.09 12.62
CA ILE A 83 -16.27 16.44 12.34
C ILE A 83 -17.17 15.23 12.58
N THR A 84 -16.76 14.06 12.10
CA THR A 84 -17.52 12.81 12.24
C THR A 84 -17.60 12.38 13.71
N ASN A 85 -16.48 12.47 14.44
CA ASN A 85 -16.42 12.25 15.88
C ASN A 85 -17.37 13.21 16.58
N GLY A 86 -17.28 14.52 16.33
CA GLY A 86 -18.16 15.51 16.94
C GLY A 86 -19.65 15.22 16.72
N ARG A 87 -20.01 14.79 15.50
CA ARG A 87 -21.37 14.35 15.19
C ARG A 87 -21.76 13.09 15.97
N MET A 88 -20.93 12.05 15.96
CA MET A 88 -21.16 10.84 16.75
C MET A 88 -21.33 11.18 18.24
N LEU A 89 -20.42 11.97 18.82
CA LEU A 89 -20.48 12.45 20.20
C LEU A 89 -21.80 13.18 20.50
N SER A 90 -22.26 14.04 19.59
CA SER A 90 -23.52 14.77 19.76
C SER A 90 -24.75 13.84 19.66
N GLU A 91 -24.73 12.86 18.77
CA GLU A 91 -25.79 11.86 18.65
C GLU A 91 -25.78 10.90 19.85
N LEU A 92 -24.60 10.63 20.41
CA LEU A 92 -24.41 9.85 21.63
C LEU A 92 -24.91 10.59 22.88
N SER A 93 -24.77 11.93 22.94
CA SER A 93 -25.29 12.71 24.06
C SER A 93 -26.80 12.95 23.99
N MET A 94 -27.39 12.90 22.79
CA MET A 94 -28.81 13.18 22.53
C MET A 94 -29.68 11.92 22.51
N ARG A 95 -29.12 10.73 22.29
CA ARG A 95 -29.84 9.46 22.40
C ARG A 95 -29.92 9.00 23.86
N ASP A 96 -31.12 8.62 24.27
CA ASP A 96 -31.40 7.88 25.50
C ASP A 96 -30.57 6.58 25.52
N TYR A 97 -29.37 6.64 26.10
CA TYR A 97 -28.55 5.48 26.44
C TYR A 97 -29.16 4.74 27.63
N LYS A 98 -30.38 4.25 27.46
CA LYS A 98 -30.98 3.30 28.39
C LYS A 98 -30.24 1.96 28.25
N GLY A 99 -29.07 1.84 28.85
CA GLY A 99 -28.38 0.56 28.99
C GLY A 99 -26.85 0.56 28.83
N THR A 100 -26.22 1.66 28.44
CA THR A 100 -24.75 1.73 28.38
C THR A 100 -24.22 2.41 29.62
N SER A 101 -23.16 1.84 30.21
CA SER A 101 -22.54 2.42 31.39
C SER A 101 -21.73 3.67 31.02
N ASP A 102 -21.66 4.65 31.94
CA ASP A 102 -20.83 5.85 31.76
C ASP A 102 -19.35 5.48 31.50
N ARG A 103 -18.91 4.36 32.07
CA ARG A 103 -17.56 3.82 31.85
C ARG A 103 -17.34 3.44 30.39
N ASP A 104 -18.27 2.74 29.77
CA ASP A 104 -18.14 2.30 28.37
C ASP A 104 -18.19 3.48 27.41
N LEU A 105 -19.00 4.49 27.73
CA LEU A 105 -19.02 5.78 27.01
C LEU A 105 -17.66 6.49 27.11
N ALA A 106 -17.11 6.62 28.33
CA ALA A 106 -15.81 7.25 28.55
C ALA A 106 -14.67 6.52 27.82
N VAL A 107 -14.68 5.18 27.82
CA VAL A 107 -13.71 4.36 27.08
C VAL A 107 -13.84 4.58 25.58
N SER A 108 -15.07 4.57 25.05
CA SER A 108 -15.33 4.76 23.62
C SER A 108 -14.87 6.15 23.14
N PHE A 109 -15.14 7.19 23.93
CA PHE A 109 -14.65 8.54 23.65
C PHE A 109 -13.12 8.61 23.68
N GLY A 110 -12.47 7.98 24.67
CA GLY A 110 -11.02 7.90 24.74
C GLY A 110 -10.40 7.25 23.49
N VAL A 111 -10.99 6.15 23.02
CA VAL A 111 -10.52 5.46 21.79
C VAL A 111 -10.68 6.34 20.56
N LEU A 112 -11.84 7.00 20.37
CA LEU A 112 -12.07 7.88 19.22
C LEU A 112 -11.09 9.05 19.18
N LEU A 113 -10.87 9.70 20.33
CA LEU A 113 -9.94 10.83 20.44
C LEU A 113 -8.48 10.40 20.26
N ASP A 114 -8.10 9.22 20.74
CA ASP A 114 -6.75 8.71 20.52
C ASP A 114 -6.51 8.37 19.04
N LYS A 115 -7.49 7.77 18.34
CA LYS A 115 -7.40 7.54 16.89
C LYS A 115 -7.27 8.84 16.11
N GLU A 116 -8.02 9.86 16.49
CA GLU A 116 -7.91 11.20 15.90
C GLU A 116 -6.51 11.80 16.10
N ARG A 117 -5.92 11.62 17.28
CA ARG A 117 -4.55 12.06 17.56
C ARG A 117 -3.52 11.31 16.72
N LEU A 118 -3.69 10.00 16.54
CA LEU A 118 -2.80 9.16 15.72
C LEU A 118 -2.83 9.58 14.25
N GLU A 119 -4.00 9.88 13.69
CA GLU A 119 -4.15 10.31 12.29
C GLU A 119 -3.58 11.72 12.02
N ARG A 120 -3.26 12.50 13.06
CA ARG A 120 -2.59 13.82 12.94
C ARG A 120 -1.07 13.76 13.08
N ASP A 121 -0.48 12.56 13.13
CA ASP A 121 0.93 12.35 13.45
C ASP A 121 1.35 12.98 14.80
N LYS A 122 0.39 13.32 15.68
CA LYS A 122 0.64 13.83 17.02
C LYS A 122 0.94 12.70 18.02
N SER A 123 1.31 11.53 17.51
CA SER A 123 1.77 10.40 18.31
C SER A 123 3.21 10.67 18.76
N THR A 124 3.36 11.57 19.72
CA THR A 124 4.66 11.90 20.33
C THR A 124 5.25 10.74 21.13
N SER A 125 4.54 9.61 21.27
CA SER A 125 4.99 8.46 22.07
C SER A 125 5.73 7.38 21.28
N ASN A 126 5.53 7.26 19.95
CA ASN A 126 6.19 6.20 19.16
C ASN A 126 7.43 6.66 18.38
N VAL A 127 7.62 7.96 18.17
CA VAL A 127 8.84 8.47 17.51
C VAL A 127 10.05 8.45 18.46
N ASN A 128 9.83 8.46 19.79
CA ASN A 128 10.93 8.45 20.74
C ASN A 128 11.54 7.05 20.96
N VAL A 129 10.83 5.97 20.63
CA VAL A 129 11.38 4.61 20.80
C VAL A 129 12.45 4.32 19.75
N TYR A 130 12.28 4.80 18.50
CA TYR A 130 13.28 4.58 17.45
C TYR A 130 14.53 5.48 17.60
N VAL A 131 14.37 6.70 18.13
CA VAL A 131 15.53 7.56 18.44
C VAL A 131 16.33 6.98 19.60
N GLN A 132 15.67 6.49 20.64
CA GLN A 132 16.34 5.80 21.74
C GLN A 132 17.00 4.48 21.31
N LEU A 133 16.39 3.72 20.39
CA LEU A 133 16.98 2.49 19.85
C LEU A 133 18.22 2.78 18.98
N GLY A 134 18.18 3.79 18.11
CA GLY A 134 19.34 4.18 17.29
C GLY A 134 20.52 4.70 18.13
N GLU A 135 20.24 5.48 19.18
CA GLU A 135 21.28 5.90 20.14
C GLU A 135 21.84 4.69 20.91
N SER A 136 21.01 3.70 21.23
CA SER A 136 21.44 2.47 21.91
C SER A 136 22.27 1.52 21.04
N GLU A 137 22.05 1.48 19.72
CA GLU A 137 22.84 0.63 18.82
C GLU A 137 24.28 1.13 18.73
N ALA A 138 24.47 2.44 18.58
CA ALA A 138 25.80 3.05 18.59
C ALA A 138 26.52 2.83 19.93
N GLU A 139 25.80 2.97 21.05
CA GLU A 139 26.36 2.74 22.39
C GLU A 139 26.68 1.25 22.64
N MET A 140 25.83 0.33 22.16
CA MET A 140 26.08 -1.11 22.24
C MET A 140 27.27 -1.53 21.38
N GLN A 141 27.38 -1.01 20.16
CA GLN A 141 28.51 -1.29 19.28
C GLN A 141 29.83 -0.79 19.89
N ALA A 142 29.84 0.43 20.45
CA ALA A 142 31.00 0.95 21.15
C ALA A 142 31.42 0.09 22.36
N LYS A 143 30.45 -0.49 23.10
CA LYS A 143 30.73 -1.43 24.19
C LYS A 143 31.27 -2.77 23.70
N ILE A 144 30.76 -3.28 22.58
CA ILE A 144 31.27 -4.50 21.94
C ILE A 144 32.72 -4.29 21.51
N ASP A 145 33.01 -3.18 20.83
CA ASP A 145 34.36 -2.86 20.34
C ASP A 145 35.35 -2.65 21.50
N ALA A 146 34.92 -1.98 22.58
CA ALA A 146 35.72 -1.83 23.78
C ALA A 146 36.01 -3.17 24.48
N ASN A 147 35.04 -4.08 24.53
CA ASN A 147 35.24 -5.41 25.11
C ASN A 147 36.17 -6.29 24.26
N LYS A 148 36.06 -6.24 22.92
CA LYS A 148 36.98 -6.94 22.01
C LYS A 148 38.44 -6.49 22.24
N LEU A 149 38.65 -5.17 22.37
CA LEU A 149 39.96 -4.61 22.67
C LEU A 149 40.54 -5.12 24.00
N LEU A 150 39.70 -5.21 25.05
CA LEU A 150 40.12 -5.75 26.36
C LEU A 150 40.46 -7.23 26.33
N LEU A 151 39.79 -8.01 25.48
CA LEU A 151 40.04 -9.44 25.30
C LEU A 151 41.27 -9.73 24.41
N GLY A 152 41.90 -8.70 23.84
CA GLY A 152 43.03 -8.87 22.93
C GLY A 152 42.64 -9.42 21.56
N GLU A 153 41.33 -9.42 21.25
CA GLU A 153 40.85 -9.60 19.89
C GLU A 153 41.13 -8.29 19.16
N GLY A 154 42.27 -8.25 18.46
CA GLY A 154 42.58 -7.16 17.54
C GLY A 154 41.44 -7.00 16.53
N PRO A 155 41.27 -5.81 15.93
CA PRO A 155 40.29 -5.63 14.86
C PRO A 155 40.50 -6.75 13.85
N GLU A 156 39.45 -7.51 13.55
CA GLU A 156 39.44 -8.41 12.40
C GLU A 156 39.77 -7.51 11.21
N GLU A 157 41.04 -7.49 10.81
CA GLU A 157 41.40 -6.94 9.51
C GLU A 157 40.62 -7.79 8.53
N ASP A 158 39.53 -7.20 8.02
CA ASP A 158 38.72 -7.79 6.97
C ASP A 158 39.68 -8.37 5.95
N ALA A 159 39.71 -9.69 5.89
CA ALA A 159 40.54 -10.42 4.97
C ALA A 159 39.96 -10.22 3.56
N GLU A 160 40.11 -9.01 3.00
CA GLU A 160 39.75 -8.62 1.63
C GLU A 160 40.55 -9.41 0.56
N GLY A 161 41.28 -10.45 0.96
CA GLY A 161 42.11 -11.29 0.10
C GLY A 161 41.64 -12.73 -0.10
N ALA A 162 40.46 -13.13 0.38
CA ALA A 162 39.90 -14.44 0.01
C ALA A 162 39.33 -14.39 -1.41
N GLY A 163 40.23 -14.51 -2.39
CA GLY A 163 39.88 -14.56 -3.81
C GLY A 163 38.78 -15.59 -4.12
N PRO A 164 38.05 -15.42 -5.23
CA PRO A 164 36.90 -16.23 -5.57
C PRO A 164 37.27 -17.71 -5.58
N TRP A 165 36.67 -18.48 -4.67
CA TRP A 165 36.61 -19.93 -4.77
C TRP A 165 35.95 -20.27 -6.11
N THR A 166 36.77 -20.62 -7.10
CA THR A 166 36.28 -21.13 -8.38
C THR A 166 35.60 -22.46 -8.11
N ALA A 167 34.27 -22.42 -7.99
CA ALA A 167 33.43 -23.59 -7.91
C ALA A 167 33.72 -24.49 -9.13
N GLY A 168 34.17 -25.70 -8.84
CA GLY A 168 34.44 -26.72 -9.83
C GLY A 168 33.20 -26.97 -10.69
N LYS A 169 33.38 -26.88 -12.00
CA LYS A 169 32.44 -27.44 -12.99
C LYS A 169 32.40 -28.95 -12.79
N GLU A 170 31.34 -29.46 -12.17
CA GLU A 170 30.98 -30.87 -12.34
C GLU A 170 30.29 -31.03 -13.69
N GLU A 171 31.00 -31.65 -14.63
CA GLU A 171 30.46 -32.11 -15.91
C GLU A 171 29.44 -33.23 -15.65
N GLY A 172 28.16 -32.88 -15.67
CA GLY A 172 27.05 -33.81 -15.66
C GLY A 172 27.03 -34.67 -16.93
N LYS A 173 27.43 -35.92 -16.76
CA LYS A 173 27.41 -37.00 -17.76
C LYS A 173 25.96 -37.34 -18.15
N SER A 174 25.61 -37.11 -19.41
CA SER A 174 24.35 -37.53 -20.02
C SER A 174 24.25 -39.06 -20.07
N VAL A 175 23.24 -39.63 -19.41
CA VAL A 175 22.86 -41.05 -19.56
C VAL A 175 21.69 -41.13 -20.53
N GLU A 176 21.95 -41.65 -21.73
CA GLU A 176 20.93 -42.15 -22.66
C GLU A 176 20.24 -43.37 -22.04
N SER A 177 18.94 -43.28 -21.81
CA SER A 177 18.08 -44.44 -21.60
C SER A 177 17.24 -44.66 -22.86
N LYS A 178 17.59 -45.68 -23.62
CA LYS A 178 16.74 -46.34 -24.61
C LYS A 178 15.68 -47.15 -23.89
N GLU A 179 14.42 -46.97 -24.27
CA GLU A 179 13.41 -48.03 -24.43
C GLU A 179 12.28 -47.51 -25.32
#